data_AF-A0A382MPM4-F1
#
_entry.id   AF-A0A382MPM4-F1
#
_cell.length_a   1.000
_cell.length_b   1.000
_cell.length_c   1.000
_cell.angle_alpha   90.00
_cell.angle_beta   90.00
_cell.angle_gamma   90.00
#
_symmetry.space_group_name_H-M   'P 1'
#
loop_
_entity.id
_entity.type
_entity.pdbx_description
1 polymer ?
#
loop_
_entity_poly.entity_id
_entity_poly.type
_entity_poly.pdbx_seq_one_letter_code
_entity_poly.pdbx_strand_id
1 'polypeptide(L)'
;MKLPSALLLLACLLPFLCPAQNQQKPTAPRANVPNWLKTMDKNGDGKIAATEATGLMKRNFNRIDSNKDGALDKNELTQLANRLRRNNQNRQGNRRRTPTNEELLNSAPKDVVIEPDIAYRKGKSEAWKLDLVMPKAKSKEARAAIVFVHGGGWRSGDKRTGYFMRGAIEYAQKGYVCITVNYRLINEAPMPASIEDVKCAVRWLRANAKKYNVDPKKIGAYGNSAGAHLVCMLGLVKPKAKLEGDGPYQDQSSLVQAVCASATPTNFLLFDNRRKGQRT
;
A
#
# COMPACT_ATOMS: atom_id res chain seq x y z
N MET A 1 -33.47 -57.81 9.73
CA MET A 1 -32.33 -58.49 10.38
C MET A 1 -31.57 -57.48 11.22
N LYS A 2 -31.46 -57.73 12.52
CA LYS A 2 -30.84 -56.88 13.56
C LYS A 2 -29.49 -57.45 14.00
N LEU A 3 -28.69 -56.57 14.63
CA LEU A 3 -27.55 -56.75 15.56
C LEU A 3 -26.13 -56.94 14.97
N PRO A 4 -25.06 -56.61 15.75
CA PRO A 4 -24.91 -55.70 16.93
C PRO A 4 -23.76 -54.66 16.75
N SER A 5 -23.76 -53.47 17.37
CA SER A 5 -23.41 -53.11 18.78
C SER A 5 -22.00 -53.49 19.27
N ALA A 6 -21.11 -52.48 19.35
CA ALA A 6 -19.98 -52.35 20.29
C ALA A 6 -19.61 -50.85 20.35
N LEU A 7 -20.15 -50.07 21.29
CA LEU A 7 -19.70 -49.81 22.67
C LEU A 7 -18.26 -49.23 22.82
N LEU A 8 -18.25 -48.00 23.34
CA LEU A 8 -17.26 -47.35 24.22
C LEU A 8 -15.91 -46.85 23.64
N LEU A 9 -15.76 -45.52 23.56
CA LEU A 9 -14.90 -44.78 24.50
C LEU A 9 -15.12 -43.26 24.39
N LEU A 10 -15.55 -42.71 25.52
CA LEU A 10 -15.67 -41.28 25.81
C LEU A 10 -14.25 -40.75 26.09
N ALA A 11 -13.76 -39.82 25.27
CA ALA A 11 -12.58 -39.03 25.59
C ALA A 11 -12.94 -37.55 25.46
N CYS A 12 -13.24 -36.93 26.60
CA CYS A 12 -13.30 -35.48 26.76
C CYS A 12 -11.96 -34.87 26.36
N LEU A 13 -11.94 -34.10 25.27
CA LEU A 13 -10.87 -33.15 24.97
C LEU A 13 -11.50 -31.78 24.72
N LEU A 14 -11.52 -30.98 25.78
CA LEU A 14 -11.73 -29.54 25.74
C LEU A 14 -10.77 -28.92 24.72
N PRO A 15 -11.23 -28.10 23.75
CA PRO A 15 -10.31 -27.26 23.01
C PRO A 15 -9.81 -26.18 23.95
N PHE A 16 -8.52 -26.27 24.29
CA PHE A 16 -7.76 -25.19 24.90
C PHE A 16 -8.01 -23.90 24.12
N LEU A 17 -8.68 -22.93 24.76
CA LEU A 17 -8.55 -21.53 24.38
C LEU A 17 -7.07 -21.17 24.49
N CYS A 18 -6.39 -21.11 23.34
CA CYS A 18 -5.10 -20.47 23.23
C CYS A 18 -5.38 -18.97 23.04
N PRO A 19 -5.17 -18.10 24.05
CA PRO A 19 -5.24 -16.67 23.81
C PRO A 19 -4.13 -16.33 22.83
N ALA A 20 -4.50 -15.77 21.68
CA ALA A 20 -3.58 -15.27 20.67
C ALA A 20 -2.59 -14.32 21.34
N GLN A 21 -1.37 -14.82 21.60
CA GLN A 21 -0.27 -13.98 22.02
C GLN A 21 -0.02 -13.00 20.89
N ASN A 22 -0.37 -11.75 21.16
CA ASN A 22 -0.06 -10.59 20.36
C ASN A 22 1.46 -10.45 20.30
N GLN A 23 2.11 -11.20 19.42
CA GLN A 23 3.53 -11.06 19.14
C GLN A 23 3.72 -9.73 18.41
N GLN A 24 3.87 -8.67 19.18
CA GLN A 24 4.45 -7.42 18.70
C GLN A 24 5.80 -7.77 18.08
N LYS A 25 5.87 -7.68 16.74
CA LYS A 25 7.14 -7.70 16.00
C LYS A 25 8.14 -6.77 16.71
N PRO A 26 9.42 -7.16 16.83
CA PRO A 26 10.41 -6.35 17.51
C PRO A 26 10.43 -4.95 16.88
N THR A 27 10.09 -3.96 17.70
CA THR A 27 10.16 -2.56 17.30
C THR A 27 11.63 -2.23 16.98
N ALA A 28 11.86 -1.52 15.87
CA ALA A 28 13.22 -1.08 15.52
C ALA A 28 13.88 -0.38 16.73
N PRO A 29 15.19 -0.61 16.99
CA PRO A 29 15.85 -0.10 18.17
C PRO A 29 15.67 1.43 18.26
N ARG A 30 15.19 1.90 19.41
CA ARG A 30 14.99 3.33 19.68
C ARG A 30 16.33 4.04 19.52
N ALA A 31 16.36 5.13 18.74
CA ALA A 31 17.50 6.02 18.66
C ALA A 31 17.85 6.52 20.08
N ASN A 32 19.01 6.12 20.60
CA ASN A 32 19.43 6.40 21.97
C ASN A 32 20.88 6.88 21.95
N VAL A 33 21.11 8.15 22.29
CA VAL A 33 22.41 8.83 22.26
C VAL A 33 23.49 8.05 23.07
N PRO A 34 23.22 7.63 24.32
CA PRO A 34 24.09 6.74 25.07
C PRO A 34 24.55 5.48 24.32
N ASN A 35 23.68 4.88 23.51
CA ASN A 35 24.03 3.67 22.77
C ASN A 35 24.94 3.97 21.57
N TRP A 36 24.78 5.14 20.93
CA TRP A 36 25.68 5.57 19.87
C TRP A 36 27.06 5.91 20.40
N LEU A 37 27.15 6.65 21.51
CA LEU A 37 28.43 6.91 22.17
C LEU A 37 29.11 5.60 22.57
N LYS A 38 28.40 4.70 23.28
CA LYS A 38 28.94 3.39 23.66
C LYS A 38 29.49 2.56 22.50
N THR A 39 28.94 2.73 21.29
CA THR A 39 29.33 1.91 20.13
C THR A 39 30.34 2.57 19.21
N MET A 40 30.49 3.90 19.26
CA MET A 40 31.27 4.64 18.27
C MET A 40 32.33 5.56 18.88
N ASP A 41 32.18 6.03 20.12
CA ASP A 41 33.23 6.77 20.84
C ASP A 41 34.35 5.79 21.23
N LYS A 42 35.41 5.72 20.41
CA LYS A 42 36.49 4.73 20.58
C LYS A 42 37.59 5.24 21.49
N ASN A 43 37.83 6.54 21.47
CA ASN A 43 38.85 7.20 22.28
C ASN A 43 38.32 7.61 23.67
N GLY A 44 37.01 7.53 23.92
CA GLY A 44 36.38 7.78 25.22
C GLY A 44 36.23 9.27 25.55
N ASP A 45 36.25 10.15 24.55
CA ASP A 45 36.21 11.61 24.75
C ASP A 45 34.78 12.18 24.88
N GLY A 46 33.76 11.32 24.80
CA GLY A 46 32.35 11.70 24.90
C GLY A 46 31.79 12.31 23.62
N LYS A 47 32.53 12.28 22.51
CA LYS A 47 32.12 12.70 21.17
C LYS A 47 32.30 11.54 20.18
N ILE A 48 31.82 11.73 18.95
CA ILE A 48 32.05 10.79 17.84
C ILE A 48 32.75 11.53 16.72
N ALA A 49 34.03 11.24 16.51
CA ALA A 49 34.80 11.82 15.42
C ALA A 49 34.36 11.28 14.05
N ALA A 50 34.65 12.01 12.98
CA ALA A 50 34.34 11.58 11.61
C ALA A 50 34.96 10.23 11.22
N THR A 51 36.12 9.91 11.80
CA THR A 51 36.84 8.64 11.62
C THR A 51 36.20 7.48 12.38
N GLU A 52 35.47 7.78 13.46
CA GLU A 52 34.80 6.82 14.33
C GLU A 52 33.37 6.51 13.87
N ALA A 53 32.70 7.50 13.27
CA ALA A 53 31.34 7.35 12.78
C ALA A 53 31.20 6.22 11.74
N THR A 54 30.12 5.45 11.82
CA THR A 54 29.82 4.35 10.90
C THR A 54 28.42 4.44 10.29
N GLY A 55 28.17 3.65 9.23
CA GLY A 55 26.82 3.42 8.68
C GLY A 55 26.08 4.67 8.21
N LEU A 56 24.93 4.95 8.83
CA LEU A 56 24.11 6.14 8.53
C LEU A 56 24.68 7.41 9.15
N MET A 57 25.43 7.29 10.24
CA MET A 57 26.02 8.43 10.94
C MET A 57 27.16 9.02 10.12
N LYS A 58 28.07 8.17 9.59
CA LYS A 58 29.13 8.59 8.66
C LYS A 58 28.58 9.28 7.41
N ARG A 59 27.55 8.69 6.79
CA ARG A 59 26.92 9.24 5.57
C ARG A 59 26.27 10.61 5.75
N ASN A 60 25.90 10.94 6.98
CA ASN A 60 25.23 12.19 7.31
C ASN A 60 26.08 13.09 8.21
N PHE A 61 27.36 12.77 8.40
CA PHE A 61 28.21 13.38 9.43
C PHE A 61 28.19 14.90 9.34
N ASN A 62 28.55 15.45 8.18
CA ASN A 62 28.57 16.89 7.89
C ASN A 62 27.20 17.59 8.03
N ARG A 63 26.10 16.83 8.09
CA ARG A 63 24.73 17.35 8.28
C ARG A 63 24.31 17.32 9.75
N ILE A 64 25.02 16.55 10.56
CA ILE A 64 24.78 16.41 12.00
C ILE A 64 25.73 17.34 12.75
N ASP A 65 27.00 17.36 12.34
CA ASP A 65 28.05 18.29 12.76
C ASP A 65 27.66 19.71 12.32
N SER A 66 26.99 20.42 13.21
CA SER A 66 26.38 21.72 12.97
C SER A 66 27.35 22.85 13.26
N ASN A 67 28.23 22.67 14.25
CA ASN A 67 29.28 23.64 14.56
C ASN A 67 30.54 23.47 13.68
N LYS A 68 30.62 22.37 12.91
CA LYS A 68 31.72 22.03 11.99
C LYS A 68 33.06 21.85 12.71
N ASP A 69 33.03 21.36 13.95
CA ASP A 69 34.23 21.09 14.73
C ASP A 69 34.85 19.72 14.42
N GLY A 70 34.20 18.91 13.57
CA GLY A 70 34.68 17.60 13.14
C GLY A 70 34.34 16.46 14.11
N ALA A 71 33.55 16.71 15.16
CA ALA A 71 33.18 15.73 16.16
C ALA A 71 31.73 15.90 16.64
N LEU A 72 30.93 14.82 16.59
CA LEU A 72 29.54 14.89 17.04
C LEU A 72 29.45 14.84 18.56
N ASP A 73 29.12 15.97 19.16
CA ASP A 73 28.92 16.06 20.60
C ASP A 73 27.54 15.56 21.06
N LYS A 74 27.35 15.50 22.38
CA LYS A 74 26.07 15.07 22.99
C LYS A 74 24.89 15.94 22.56
N ASN A 75 25.07 17.23 22.31
CA ASN A 75 24.00 18.14 21.91
C ASN A 75 23.56 17.84 20.48
N GLU A 76 24.50 17.69 19.55
CA GLU A 76 24.22 17.37 18.16
C GLU A 76 23.60 15.99 17.99
N LEU A 77 24.09 15.00 18.73
CA LEU A 77 23.51 13.66 18.78
C LEU A 77 22.09 13.69 19.36
N THR A 78 21.85 14.52 20.38
CA THR A 78 20.51 14.71 20.96
C THR A 78 19.56 15.39 19.97
N GLN A 79 20.03 16.39 19.23
CA GLN A 79 19.26 17.03 18.16
C GLN A 79 18.92 16.04 17.05
N LEU A 80 19.87 15.19 16.64
CA LEU A 80 19.62 14.12 15.69
C LEU A 80 18.59 13.12 16.21
N ALA A 81 18.72 12.64 17.45
CA ALA A 81 17.77 11.72 18.07
C ALA A 81 16.36 12.32 18.12
N ASN A 82 16.24 13.60 18.48
CA ASN A 82 14.99 14.35 18.48
C ASN A 82 14.42 14.50 17.06
N ARG A 83 15.26 14.77 16.05
CA ARG A 83 14.86 14.85 14.63
C ARG A 83 14.36 13.50 14.11
N LEU A 84 15.05 12.40 14.45
CA LEU A 84 14.62 11.04 14.11
C LEU A 84 13.32 10.68 14.83
N ARG A 85 13.17 11.05 16.10
CA ARG A 85 11.95 10.84 16.88
C ARG A 85 10.77 11.61 16.29
N ARG A 86 10.95 12.91 15.98
CA ARG A 86 9.93 13.75 15.32
C ARG A 86 9.58 13.21 13.95
N ASN A 87 10.54 12.79 13.13
CA ASN A 87 10.26 12.18 11.83
C ASN A 87 9.52 10.84 11.97
N ASN A 88 9.82 10.05 13.00
CA ASN A 88 9.14 8.79 13.25
C ASN A 88 7.73 9.00 13.83
N GLN A 89 7.55 9.99 14.71
CA GLN A 89 6.25 10.44 15.22
C GLN A 89 5.40 11.06 14.11
N ASN A 90 5.98 11.88 13.23
CA ASN A 90 5.30 12.37 12.03
C ASN A 90 4.98 11.22 11.08
N ARG A 91 5.84 10.20 10.95
CA ARG A 91 5.50 8.98 10.16
C ARG A 91 4.42 8.12 10.80
N GLN A 92 4.36 8.02 12.13
CA GLN A 92 3.32 7.28 12.85
C GLN A 92 2.00 8.07 12.91
N GLY A 93 2.04 9.37 13.16
CA GLY A 93 0.89 10.29 13.10
C GLY A 93 0.37 10.51 11.69
N ASN A 94 1.21 10.30 10.66
CA ASN A 94 0.83 10.37 9.25
C ASN A 94 0.63 8.99 8.60
N ARG A 95 0.77 7.89 9.35
CA ARG A 95 0.02 6.66 9.06
C ARG A 95 -1.41 6.92 9.48
N ARG A 96 -2.13 7.73 8.69
CA ARG A 96 -3.58 7.85 8.85
C ARG A 96 -4.12 6.42 8.82
N ARG A 97 -4.72 6.01 9.93
CA ARG A 97 -5.48 4.77 10.01
C ARG A 97 -6.39 4.73 8.78
N THR A 98 -6.39 3.61 8.07
CA THR A 98 -7.34 3.39 6.99
C THR A 98 -8.75 3.59 7.55
N PRO A 99 -9.57 4.50 7.00
CA PRO A 99 -10.91 4.73 7.52
C PRO A 99 -11.75 3.46 7.39
N THR A 100 -12.51 3.17 8.45
CA THR A 100 -13.53 2.13 8.46
C THR A 100 -14.67 2.47 7.48
N ASN A 101 -15.56 1.51 7.21
CA ASN A 101 -16.71 1.76 6.35
C ASN A 101 -17.62 2.83 6.95
N GLU A 102 -17.85 2.76 8.26
CA GLU A 102 -18.65 3.74 8.99
C GLU A 102 -18.06 5.15 8.91
N GLU A 103 -16.77 5.30 9.19
CA GLU A 103 -16.08 6.60 9.08
C GLU A 103 -16.12 7.16 7.66
N LEU A 104 -15.95 6.30 6.66
CA LEU A 104 -15.98 6.70 5.26
C LEU A 104 -17.38 7.19 4.85
N LEU A 105 -18.43 6.47 5.26
CA LEU A 105 -19.81 6.85 4.97
C LEU A 105 -20.22 8.12 5.71
N ASN A 106 -19.83 8.27 6.98
CA ASN A 106 -20.14 9.45 7.79
C ASN A 106 -19.40 10.71 7.31
N SER A 107 -18.27 10.55 6.62
CA SER A 107 -17.48 11.66 6.06
C SER A 107 -17.75 11.92 4.57
N ALA A 108 -18.63 11.15 3.93
CA ALA A 108 -18.96 11.33 2.52
C ALA A 108 -19.63 12.70 2.28
N PRO A 109 -19.16 13.50 1.29
CA PRO A 109 -19.86 14.71 0.89
C PRO A 109 -21.31 14.45 0.49
N LYS A 110 -22.21 15.40 0.74
CA LYS A 110 -23.66 15.25 0.50
C LYS A 110 -24.02 14.94 -0.96
N ASP A 111 -23.17 15.36 -1.89
CA ASP A 111 -23.29 15.21 -3.34
C ASP A 111 -22.60 13.95 -3.90
N VAL A 112 -21.98 13.14 -3.04
CA VAL A 112 -21.28 11.91 -3.41
C VAL A 112 -21.94 10.70 -2.74
N VAL A 113 -21.94 9.57 -3.43
CA VAL A 113 -22.30 8.26 -2.90
C VAL A 113 -21.03 7.41 -2.84
N ILE A 114 -20.82 6.73 -1.72
CA ILE A 114 -19.74 5.76 -1.53
C ILE A 114 -20.35 4.40 -1.24
N GLU A 115 -20.00 3.39 -2.03
CA GLU A 115 -20.30 1.98 -1.75
C GLU A 115 -18.99 1.27 -1.37
N PRO A 116 -18.76 0.99 -0.08
CA PRO A 116 -17.51 0.43 0.40
C PRO A 116 -17.43 -1.10 0.23
N ASP A 117 -16.20 -1.61 0.12
CA ASP A 117 -15.84 -3.04 0.19
C ASP A 117 -16.60 -3.97 -0.76
N ILE A 118 -16.84 -3.50 -1.98
CA ILE A 118 -17.39 -4.32 -3.05
C ILE A 118 -16.35 -5.35 -3.47
N ALA A 119 -16.70 -6.62 -3.38
CA ALA A 119 -15.88 -7.70 -3.91
C ALA A 119 -15.94 -7.72 -5.45
N TYR A 120 -14.81 -7.56 -6.12
CA TYR A 120 -14.73 -7.64 -7.59
C TYR A 120 -14.42 -9.05 -8.10
N ARG A 121 -14.07 -9.97 -7.19
CA ARG A 121 -13.80 -11.38 -7.45
C ARG A 121 -14.29 -12.21 -6.27
N LYS A 122 -14.74 -13.45 -6.54
CA LYS A 122 -15.14 -14.39 -5.49
C LYS A 122 -13.92 -14.87 -4.69
N GLY A 123 -14.08 -14.94 -3.37
CA GLY A 123 -13.14 -15.58 -2.45
C GLY A 123 -13.00 -14.81 -1.14
N LYS A 124 -11.99 -15.19 -0.34
CA LYS A 124 -11.78 -14.67 1.02
C LYS A 124 -10.68 -13.60 1.13
N SER A 125 -10.02 -13.27 0.02
CA SER A 125 -8.96 -12.27 0.03
C SER A 125 -9.53 -10.87 0.25
N GLU A 126 -9.05 -10.18 1.28
CA GLU A 126 -9.34 -8.76 1.53
C GLU A 126 -8.78 -7.86 0.42
N ALA A 127 -7.82 -8.38 -0.35
CA ALA A 127 -7.26 -7.69 -1.50
C ALA A 127 -8.26 -7.63 -2.67
N TRP A 128 -9.27 -8.49 -2.73
CA TRP A 128 -10.26 -8.52 -3.81
C TRP A 128 -11.44 -7.57 -3.62
N LYS A 129 -11.18 -6.44 -2.96
CA LYS A 129 -12.18 -5.41 -2.64
C LYS A 129 -11.85 -4.07 -3.29
N LEU A 130 -12.89 -3.36 -3.68
CA LEU A 130 -12.84 -1.98 -4.12
C LEU A 130 -13.88 -1.15 -3.38
N ASP A 131 -13.70 0.17 -3.33
CA ASP A 131 -14.78 1.09 -3.01
C ASP A 131 -15.20 1.84 -4.27
N LEU A 132 -16.50 1.95 -4.51
CA LEU A 132 -17.08 2.77 -5.56
C LEU A 132 -17.42 4.15 -4.99
N VAL A 133 -17.04 5.20 -5.70
CA VAL A 133 -17.28 6.60 -5.33
C VAL A 133 -17.87 7.32 -6.53
N MET A 134 -19.11 7.80 -6.44
CA MET A 134 -19.83 8.32 -7.60
C MET A 134 -20.70 9.55 -7.26
N PRO A 135 -21.07 10.37 -8.25
CA PRO A 135 -21.95 11.51 -8.03
C PRO A 135 -23.34 11.02 -7.60
N LYS A 136 -23.94 11.66 -6.59
CA LYS A 136 -25.32 11.38 -6.16
C LYS A 136 -26.34 11.81 -7.22
N ALA A 137 -26.03 12.86 -7.97
CA ALA A 137 -26.87 13.35 -9.05
C ALA A 137 -26.92 12.35 -10.21
N LYS A 138 -28.14 11.89 -10.52
CA LYS A 138 -28.42 11.06 -11.70
C LYS A 138 -28.06 11.81 -12.97
N SER A 139 -27.63 11.08 -13.99
CA SER A 139 -27.36 11.61 -15.33
C SER A 139 -28.02 10.70 -16.36
N LYS A 140 -28.50 11.30 -17.46
CA LYS A 140 -28.96 10.55 -18.63
C LYS A 140 -27.77 10.04 -19.46
N GLU A 141 -26.66 10.76 -19.43
CA GLU A 141 -25.43 10.39 -20.13
C GLU A 141 -24.55 9.51 -19.24
N ALA A 142 -23.93 8.51 -19.86
CA ALA A 142 -22.96 7.64 -19.22
C ALA A 142 -21.68 8.42 -18.89
N ARG A 143 -21.15 8.21 -17.68
CA ARG A 143 -20.04 8.98 -17.11
C ARG A 143 -18.70 8.33 -17.44
N ALA A 144 -17.67 9.15 -17.61
CA ALA A 144 -16.30 8.65 -17.61
C ALA A 144 -15.94 8.11 -16.21
N ALA A 145 -15.02 7.15 -16.16
CA ALA A 145 -14.59 6.54 -14.90
C ALA A 145 -13.08 6.62 -14.67
N ILE A 146 -12.68 6.61 -13.40
CA ILE A 146 -11.27 6.64 -12.97
C ILE A 146 -11.00 5.50 -11.97
N VAL A 147 -9.98 4.69 -12.28
CA VAL A 147 -9.49 3.63 -11.41
C VAL A 147 -8.28 4.13 -10.62
N PHE A 148 -8.40 4.24 -9.31
CA PHE A 148 -7.32 4.63 -8.40
C PHE A 148 -6.63 3.38 -7.84
N VAL A 149 -5.32 3.27 -8.08
CA VAL A 149 -4.51 2.12 -7.62
C VAL A 149 -3.41 2.60 -6.69
N HIS A 150 -3.43 2.09 -5.46
CA HIS A 150 -2.54 2.57 -4.41
C HIS A 150 -1.07 2.15 -4.61
N GLY A 151 -0.15 2.95 -4.08
CA GLY A 151 1.28 2.63 -3.99
C GLY A 151 1.61 1.73 -2.80
N GLY A 152 2.88 1.72 -2.37
CA GLY A 152 3.34 0.96 -1.20
C GLY A 152 4.27 -0.21 -1.51
N GLY A 153 4.98 -0.14 -2.64
CA GLY A 153 6.03 -1.07 -3.02
C GLY A 153 5.55 -2.52 -3.19
N TRP A 154 4.27 -2.72 -3.50
CA TRP A 154 3.60 -4.03 -3.54
C TRP A 154 3.62 -4.80 -2.21
N ARG A 155 4.12 -4.21 -1.12
CA ARG A 155 4.25 -4.85 0.20
C ARG A 155 3.24 -4.34 1.22
N SER A 156 2.62 -3.21 0.91
CA SER A 156 1.73 -2.47 1.80
C SER A 156 0.86 -1.53 0.99
N GLY A 157 -0.12 -0.92 1.66
CA GLY A 157 -1.02 0.08 1.08
C GLY A 157 -2.46 -0.37 1.25
N ASP A 158 -3.36 0.57 1.02
CA ASP A 158 -4.80 0.33 1.01
C ASP A 158 -5.49 1.37 0.12
N LYS A 159 -6.56 0.93 -0.54
CA LYS A 159 -7.42 1.69 -1.45
C LYS A 159 -7.92 3.02 -0.87
N ARG A 160 -8.05 3.14 0.45
CA ARG A 160 -8.55 4.36 1.10
C ARG A 160 -7.47 5.33 1.56
N THR A 161 -6.20 4.97 1.43
CA THR A 161 -5.12 5.74 2.06
C THR A 161 -4.85 7.06 1.32
N GLY A 162 -4.86 8.18 2.03
CA GLY A 162 -4.35 9.45 1.53
C GLY A 162 -5.07 9.95 0.28
N TYR A 163 -4.31 10.20 -0.80
CA TYR A 163 -4.85 10.79 -2.02
C TYR A 163 -5.77 9.84 -2.81
N PHE A 164 -5.73 8.52 -2.59
CA PHE A 164 -6.54 7.61 -3.39
C PHE A 164 -8.04 7.78 -3.13
N MET A 165 -8.46 7.78 -1.85
CA MET A 165 -9.86 8.09 -1.52
C MET A 165 -10.19 9.56 -1.73
N ARG A 166 -9.30 10.47 -1.31
CA ARG A 166 -9.54 11.91 -1.46
C ARG A 166 -9.74 12.29 -2.93
N GLY A 167 -8.87 11.80 -3.82
CA GLY A 167 -8.97 11.99 -5.26
C GLY A 167 -10.24 11.37 -5.84
N ALA A 168 -10.60 10.14 -5.45
CA ALA A 168 -11.84 9.51 -5.89
C ALA A 168 -13.08 10.36 -5.53
N ILE A 169 -13.13 10.94 -4.32
CA ILE A 169 -14.19 11.86 -3.90
C ILE A 169 -14.15 13.15 -4.73
N GLU A 170 -12.99 13.80 -4.85
CA GLU A 170 -12.82 15.05 -5.62
C GLU A 170 -13.26 14.89 -7.09
N TYR A 171 -12.94 13.76 -7.72
CA TYR A 171 -13.35 13.49 -9.10
C TYR A 171 -14.81 13.04 -9.21
N ALA A 172 -15.37 12.38 -8.19
CA ALA A 172 -16.80 12.12 -8.14
C ALA A 172 -17.63 13.41 -8.06
N GLN A 173 -17.18 14.40 -7.30
CA GLN A 173 -17.82 15.73 -7.28
C GLN A 173 -17.76 16.43 -8.64
N LYS A 174 -16.77 16.08 -9.49
CA LYS A 174 -16.64 16.57 -10.87
C LYS A 174 -17.43 15.72 -11.89
N GLY A 175 -18.23 14.77 -11.45
CA GLY A 175 -19.11 13.98 -12.33
C GLY A 175 -18.51 12.68 -12.86
N TYR A 176 -17.37 12.22 -12.34
CA TYR A 176 -16.77 10.93 -12.70
C TYR A 176 -17.26 9.81 -11.79
N VAL A 177 -17.29 8.58 -12.29
CA VAL A 177 -17.43 7.39 -11.43
C VAL A 177 -16.04 6.87 -11.09
N CYS A 178 -15.69 6.80 -9.82
CA CYS A 178 -14.37 6.39 -9.39
C CYS A 178 -14.43 5.04 -8.67
N ILE A 179 -13.40 4.22 -8.85
CA ILE A 179 -13.14 3.08 -7.96
C ILE A 179 -11.75 3.21 -7.33
N THR A 180 -11.64 2.88 -6.05
CA THR A 180 -10.34 2.69 -5.39
C THR A 180 -10.14 1.20 -5.14
N VAL A 181 -8.98 0.65 -5.52
CA VAL A 181 -8.79 -0.81 -5.66
C VAL A 181 -7.69 -1.31 -4.73
N ASN A 182 -8.00 -2.33 -3.92
CA ASN A 182 -7.00 -3.19 -3.31
C ASN A 182 -6.58 -4.29 -4.30
N TYR A 183 -5.37 -4.80 -4.12
CA TYR A 183 -4.80 -5.90 -4.90
C TYR A 183 -3.90 -6.74 -4.01
N ARG A 184 -3.71 -8.03 -4.35
CA ARG A 184 -2.86 -8.93 -3.56
C ARG A 184 -1.45 -8.36 -3.47
N LEU A 185 -0.98 -8.22 -2.23
CA LEU A 185 0.38 -7.78 -1.91
C LEU A 185 1.32 -8.99 -1.94
N ILE A 186 2.63 -8.75 -2.08
CA ILE A 186 3.62 -9.82 -2.28
C ILE A 186 3.72 -10.83 -1.14
N ASN A 187 3.23 -10.49 0.06
CA ASN A 187 3.16 -11.41 1.21
C ASN A 187 1.98 -12.38 1.10
N GLU A 188 0.97 -12.05 0.30
CA GLU A 188 -0.16 -12.93 -0.01
C GLU A 188 0.09 -13.69 -1.32
N ALA A 189 0.49 -12.98 -2.38
CA ALA A 189 0.84 -13.59 -3.66
C ALA A 189 1.88 -12.75 -4.42
N PRO A 190 2.96 -13.36 -4.95
CA PRO A 190 3.96 -12.64 -5.73
C PRO A 190 3.40 -12.14 -7.07
N MET A 191 4.15 -11.26 -7.73
CA MET A 191 3.88 -10.89 -9.13
C MET A 191 3.78 -12.17 -9.99
N PRO A 192 2.77 -12.33 -10.88
CA PRO A 192 1.90 -11.31 -11.45
C PRO A 192 0.56 -11.03 -10.73
N ALA A 193 0.29 -11.61 -9.57
CA ALA A 193 -1.03 -11.54 -8.91
C ALA A 193 -1.62 -10.11 -8.81
N SER A 194 -0.80 -9.13 -8.42
CA SER A 194 -1.23 -7.74 -8.33
C SER A 194 -1.66 -7.12 -9.68
N ILE A 195 -1.06 -7.54 -10.80
CA ILE A 195 -1.44 -7.11 -12.16
C ILE A 195 -2.79 -7.73 -12.53
N GLU A 196 -2.95 -9.02 -12.27
CA GLU A 196 -4.18 -9.76 -12.56
C GLU A 196 -5.38 -9.17 -11.80
N ASP A 197 -5.16 -8.80 -10.54
CA ASP A 197 -6.18 -8.23 -9.67
C ASP A 197 -6.66 -6.85 -10.15
N VAL A 198 -5.74 -5.93 -10.48
CA VAL A 198 -6.15 -4.61 -11.00
C VAL A 198 -6.82 -4.74 -12.37
N LYS A 199 -6.40 -5.70 -13.21
CA LYS A 199 -7.09 -6.01 -14.47
C LYS A 199 -8.49 -6.55 -14.22
N CYS A 200 -8.66 -7.45 -13.25
CA CYS A 200 -9.96 -7.97 -12.84
C CYS A 200 -10.89 -6.86 -12.33
N ALA A 201 -10.38 -5.89 -11.56
CA ALA A 201 -11.16 -4.74 -11.10
C ALA A 201 -11.65 -3.85 -12.26
N VAL A 202 -10.83 -3.62 -13.28
CA VAL A 202 -11.27 -2.90 -14.50
C VAL A 202 -12.36 -3.68 -15.25
N ARG A 203 -12.20 -5.01 -15.39
CA ARG A 203 -13.22 -5.86 -16.02
C ARG A 203 -14.53 -5.85 -15.23
N TRP A 204 -14.46 -5.89 -13.90
CA TRP A 204 -15.63 -5.75 -13.03
C TRP A 204 -16.33 -4.40 -13.26
N LEU A 205 -15.60 -3.29 -13.31
CA LEU A 205 -16.18 -1.97 -13.57
C LEU A 205 -16.88 -1.93 -14.93
N ARG A 206 -16.26 -2.51 -15.96
CA ARG A 206 -16.80 -2.58 -17.32
C ARG A 206 -18.05 -3.48 -17.39
N ALA A 207 -18.04 -4.63 -16.74
CA ALA A 207 -19.20 -5.53 -16.63
C ALA A 207 -20.38 -4.87 -15.90
N ASN A 208 -20.10 -4.00 -14.93
CA ASN A 208 -21.11 -3.28 -14.15
C ASN A 208 -21.41 -1.88 -14.70
N ALA A 209 -20.93 -1.54 -15.90
CA ALA A 209 -21.02 -0.18 -16.43
C ALA A 209 -22.47 0.32 -16.54
N LYS A 210 -23.40 -0.53 -16.99
CA LYS A 210 -24.84 -0.20 -17.04
C LYS A 210 -25.43 0.09 -15.66
N LYS A 211 -25.04 -0.69 -14.64
CA LYS A 211 -25.53 -0.54 -13.26
C LYS A 211 -25.12 0.80 -12.67
N TYR A 212 -23.88 1.23 -12.92
CA TYR A 212 -23.30 2.44 -12.35
C TYR A 212 -23.27 3.64 -13.31
N ASN A 213 -23.99 3.54 -14.44
CA ASN A 213 -24.05 4.58 -15.48
C ASN A 213 -22.65 5.07 -15.94
N VAL A 214 -21.75 4.11 -16.19
CA VAL A 214 -20.40 4.34 -16.70
C VAL A 214 -20.35 4.09 -18.20
N ASP A 215 -19.61 4.92 -18.93
CA ASP A 215 -19.25 4.64 -20.33
C ASP A 215 -18.06 3.65 -20.34
N PRO A 216 -18.25 2.39 -20.77
CA PRO A 216 -17.18 1.38 -20.75
C PRO A 216 -16.02 1.71 -21.70
N LYS A 217 -16.18 2.71 -22.58
CA LYS A 217 -15.15 3.20 -23.50
C LYS A 217 -14.40 4.42 -22.95
N LYS A 218 -14.74 4.93 -21.77
CA LYS A 218 -14.11 6.12 -21.14
C LYS A 218 -13.62 5.79 -19.73
N ILE A 219 -12.69 4.85 -19.62
CA ILE A 219 -12.09 4.47 -18.34
C ILE A 219 -10.62 4.91 -18.33
N GLY A 220 -10.27 5.80 -17.42
CA GLY A 220 -8.88 6.17 -17.11
C GLY A 220 -8.39 5.51 -15.82
N ALA A 221 -7.09 5.54 -15.58
CA ALA A 221 -6.50 5.05 -14.34
C ALA A 221 -5.42 5.99 -13.80
N TYR A 222 -5.35 6.09 -12.47
CA TYR A 222 -4.32 6.83 -11.76
C TYR A 222 -3.61 5.94 -10.75
N GLY A 223 -2.28 6.07 -10.66
CA GLY A 223 -1.48 5.38 -9.65
C GLY A 223 -0.23 6.15 -9.23
N ASN A 224 0.27 5.82 -8.04
CA ASN A 224 1.55 6.31 -7.51
C ASN A 224 2.48 5.15 -7.14
N SER A 225 3.78 5.28 -7.44
CA SER A 225 4.81 4.29 -7.11
C SER A 225 4.44 2.88 -7.63
N ALA A 226 4.33 1.88 -6.77
CA ALA A 226 3.87 0.53 -7.16
C ALA A 226 2.54 0.55 -7.92
N GLY A 227 1.59 1.38 -7.51
CA GLY A 227 0.31 1.55 -8.21
C GLY A 227 0.47 2.22 -9.57
N ALA A 228 1.45 3.12 -9.72
CA ALA A 228 1.78 3.74 -11.01
C ALA A 228 2.24 2.68 -12.03
N HIS A 229 3.08 1.74 -11.59
CA HIS A 229 3.48 0.59 -12.42
C HIS A 229 2.25 -0.24 -12.83
N LEU A 230 1.35 -0.53 -11.88
CA LEU A 230 0.15 -1.33 -12.15
C LEU A 230 -0.80 -0.65 -13.16
N VAL A 231 -1.02 0.67 -13.05
CA VAL A 231 -1.85 1.38 -14.05
C VAL A 231 -1.18 1.50 -15.41
N CYS A 232 0.16 1.54 -15.48
CA CYS A 232 0.86 1.40 -16.76
C CYS A 232 0.58 0.02 -17.41
N MET A 233 0.51 -1.05 -16.61
CA MET A 233 0.13 -2.37 -17.13
C MET A 233 -1.30 -2.38 -17.69
N LEU A 234 -2.23 -1.64 -17.10
CA LEU A 234 -3.59 -1.47 -17.63
C LEU A 234 -3.63 -0.74 -18.98
N GLY A 235 -2.71 0.20 -19.22
CA GLY A 235 -2.63 0.94 -20.48
C GLY A 235 -1.88 0.22 -21.60
N LEU A 236 -0.90 -0.62 -21.25
CA LEU A 236 0.08 -1.15 -22.22
C LEU A 236 -0.04 -2.66 -22.47
N VAL A 237 -0.47 -3.44 -21.47
CA VAL A 237 -0.40 -4.90 -21.54
C VAL A 237 -1.71 -5.47 -22.06
N LYS A 238 -1.67 -5.94 -23.32
CA LYS A 238 -2.78 -6.63 -23.99
C LYS A 238 -2.94 -8.08 -23.51
N PRO A 239 -4.13 -8.70 -23.66
CA PRO A 239 -4.40 -10.08 -23.20
C PRO A 239 -3.40 -11.14 -23.68
N LYS A 240 -2.80 -10.96 -24.87
CA LYS A 240 -1.78 -11.85 -25.43
C LYS A 240 -0.55 -12.08 -24.51
N ALA A 241 -0.30 -11.17 -23.58
CA ALA A 241 0.78 -11.31 -22.59
C ALA A 241 0.45 -12.33 -21.48
N LYS A 242 -0.76 -12.90 -21.45
CA LYS A 242 -1.22 -13.90 -20.47
C LYS A 242 -1.13 -13.41 -19.02
N LEU A 243 -1.46 -12.14 -18.79
CA LEU A 243 -1.48 -11.50 -17.46
C LEU A 243 -2.90 -11.10 -17.01
N GLU A 244 -3.95 -11.69 -17.60
CA GLU A 244 -5.34 -11.41 -17.23
C GLU A 244 -5.79 -12.13 -15.94
N GLY A 245 -5.03 -13.14 -15.52
CA GLY A 245 -5.37 -14.06 -14.43
C GLY A 245 -6.62 -14.89 -14.74
N ASP A 246 -7.11 -15.55 -13.70
CA ASP A 246 -8.26 -16.46 -13.69
C ASP A 246 -9.54 -15.83 -13.09
N GLY A 247 -9.51 -14.51 -12.84
CA GLY A 247 -10.66 -13.77 -12.30
C GLY A 247 -11.87 -13.73 -13.24
N PRO A 248 -13.07 -13.36 -12.76
CA PRO A 248 -14.28 -13.26 -13.58
C PRO A 248 -14.22 -12.18 -14.68
N TYR A 249 -15.30 -12.09 -15.45
CA TYR A 249 -15.55 -11.06 -16.48
C TYR A 249 -14.53 -11.07 -17.62
N GLN A 250 -14.05 -12.25 -18.02
CA GLN A 250 -13.02 -12.41 -19.05
C GLN A 250 -13.46 -11.98 -20.46
N ASP A 251 -14.78 -11.85 -20.66
CA ASP A 251 -15.40 -11.26 -21.85
C ASP A 251 -15.22 -9.73 -21.92
N GLN A 252 -14.87 -9.09 -20.81
CA GLN A 252 -14.62 -7.66 -20.75
C GLN A 252 -13.13 -7.35 -20.95
N SER A 253 -12.84 -6.26 -21.67
CA SER A 253 -11.47 -5.75 -21.74
C SER A 253 -10.98 -5.29 -20.36
N SER A 254 -9.70 -5.49 -20.05
CA SER A 254 -9.02 -4.91 -18.88
C SER A 254 -8.21 -3.65 -19.23
N LEU A 255 -8.22 -3.21 -20.50
CA LEU A 255 -7.49 -2.03 -20.93
C LEU A 255 -8.22 -0.73 -20.56
N VAL A 256 -7.44 0.30 -20.23
CA VAL A 256 -7.90 1.67 -19.95
C VAL A 256 -7.49 2.62 -21.08
N GLN A 257 -8.26 3.68 -21.27
CA GLN A 257 -8.07 4.67 -22.33
C GLN A 257 -7.03 5.75 -21.98
N ALA A 258 -6.78 5.98 -20.69
CA ALA A 258 -5.79 6.95 -20.23
C ALA A 258 -5.12 6.49 -18.94
N VAL A 259 -3.83 6.81 -18.79
CA VAL A 259 -3.04 6.50 -17.60
C VAL A 259 -2.36 7.77 -17.09
N CYS A 260 -2.56 8.08 -15.81
CA CYS A 260 -1.79 9.09 -15.09
C CYS A 260 -0.95 8.40 -14.00
N ALA A 261 0.37 8.44 -14.15
CA ALA A 261 1.30 7.67 -13.35
C ALA A 261 2.33 8.59 -12.69
N SER A 262 2.58 8.42 -11.39
CA SER A 262 3.51 9.26 -10.62
C SER A 262 4.54 8.42 -9.85
N ALA A 263 5.80 8.87 -9.82
CA ALA A 263 6.93 8.17 -9.18
C ALA A 263 7.08 6.70 -9.64
N THR A 264 6.88 6.46 -10.93
CA THR A 264 6.69 5.12 -11.51
C THR A 264 7.98 4.30 -11.57
N PRO A 265 8.06 3.15 -10.88
CA PRO A 265 9.12 2.17 -11.10
C PRO A 265 8.81 1.33 -12.35
N THR A 266 9.43 1.65 -13.48
CA THR A 266 9.19 0.94 -14.76
C THR A 266 10.36 0.09 -15.24
N ASN A 267 11.58 0.34 -14.77
CA ASN A 267 12.74 -0.43 -15.15
C ASN A 267 13.48 -0.95 -13.92
N PHE A 268 13.23 -2.22 -13.58
CA PHE A 268 13.82 -2.87 -12.42
C PHE A 268 15.28 -3.28 -12.63
N LEU A 269 15.76 -3.34 -13.88
CA LEU A 269 17.14 -3.71 -14.21
C LEU A 269 18.13 -2.55 -13.91
N LEU A 270 17.64 -1.30 -13.87
CA LEU A 270 18.49 -0.15 -13.54
C LEU A 270 18.95 -0.11 -12.07
N PHE A 271 18.41 -0.97 -11.20
CA PHE A 271 18.80 -1.03 -9.79
C PHE A 271 20.05 -1.90 -9.54
N ASP A 272 20.55 -2.63 -10.54
CA ASP A 272 21.64 -3.62 -10.34
C ASP A 272 23.07 -3.05 -10.49
N ASN A 273 23.28 -1.90 -11.14
CA ASN A 273 24.63 -1.51 -11.60
C ASN A 273 25.34 -0.36 -10.86
N ARG A 274 24.89 0.11 -9.69
CA ARG A 274 25.55 1.24 -8.98
C ARG A 274 26.24 0.93 -7.64
N ARG A 275 26.37 -0.34 -7.27
CA ARG A 275 27.03 -0.72 -5.98
C ARG A 275 28.32 -1.51 -6.09
N LYS A 276 28.73 -1.93 -7.30
CA LYS A 276 29.97 -2.71 -7.48
C LYS A 276 31.22 -1.88 -7.81
N GLY A 277 31.09 -0.58 -8.08
CA GLY A 277 32.20 0.25 -8.60
C GLY A 277 32.81 1.32 -7.68
N GLN A 278 32.54 1.35 -6.38
CA GLN A 278 33.14 2.34 -5.46
C GLN A 278 33.78 1.70 -4.21
N ARG A 279 34.44 0.56 -4.40
CA ARG A 279 35.40 0.02 -3.45
C ARG A 279 36.74 -0.16 -4.19
N THR A 280 37.42 0.95 -4.37
CA THR A 280 38.88 1.02 -4.60
C THR A 280 39.40 2.03 -3.60
#